data_AF-A0A8J6E3H5-F1
#
_entry.id   AF-A0A8J6E3H5-F1
#
_cell.length_a   1.000
_cell.length_b   1.000
_cell.length_c   1.000
_cell.angle_alpha   90.00
_cell.angle_beta   90.00
_cell.angle_gamma   90.00
#
_symmetry.space_group_name_H-M   'P 1'
#
loop_
_entity.id
_entity.type
_entity.pdbx_description
1 polymer ?
#
loop_
_entity_poly.entity_id
_entity_poly.type
_entity_poly.pdbx_seq_one_letter_code
_entity_poly.pdbx_strand_id
1 'polypeptide(L)'
;MASPTATDAQYVQETVGPILAKAIAEAAMLKPENPINFVGKYLLDDIDKKKAEEEFRLTIERAKEHQVAWKEAMEAQAKREKEEEERRVARVALEAAQREKEAEARAQAEAAQEEED
;
A
#
# COMPACT_ATOMS: atom_id res chain seq x y z
N MET A 1 -1.60 -55.39 2.89
CA MET A 1 -1.05 -54.03 2.81
C MET A 1 -1.55 -53.42 1.52
N ALA A 2 -2.12 -52.21 1.54
CA ALA A 2 -2.55 -51.55 0.32
C ALA A 2 -1.31 -51.15 -0.49
N SER A 3 -1.27 -51.50 -1.78
CA SER A 3 -0.22 -51.03 -2.68
C SER A 3 -0.46 -49.55 -2.98
N PRO A 4 0.59 -48.72 -3.08
CA PRO A 4 0.45 -47.32 -3.49
C PRO A 4 -0.24 -47.27 -4.86
N THR A 5 -1.24 -46.40 -4.98
CA THR A 5 -1.89 -46.13 -6.26
C THR A 5 -0.99 -45.24 -7.12
N ALA A 6 -1.22 -45.21 -8.43
CA ALA A 6 -0.51 -44.30 -9.34
C ALA A 6 -0.66 -42.82 -8.91
N THR A 7 -1.83 -42.46 -8.36
CA THR A 7 -2.11 -41.16 -7.74
C THR A 7 -1.26 -40.86 -6.52
N ASP A 8 -0.99 -41.85 -5.66
CA ASP A 8 -0.14 -41.65 -4.48
C ASP A 8 1.31 -41.36 -4.89
N ALA A 9 1.82 -42.07 -5.90
CA ALA A 9 3.16 -41.83 -6.42
C ALA A 9 3.30 -40.43 -7.03
N GLN A 10 2.30 -39.98 -7.78
CA GLN A 10 2.27 -38.66 -8.40
C GLN A 10 2.21 -37.55 -7.35
N TYR A 11 1.35 -37.69 -6.34
CA TYR A 11 1.26 -36.77 -5.21
C TYR A 11 2.60 -36.62 -4.47
N VAL A 12 3.26 -37.74 -4.16
CA VAL A 12 4.57 -37.72 -3.48
C VAL A 12 5.64 -37.06 -4.36
N GLN A 13 5.64 -37.37 -5.65
CA GLN A 13 6.60 -36.81 -6.60
C GLN A 13 6.46 -35.29 -6.73
N GLU A 14 5.23 -34.76 -6.71
CA GLU A 14 4.98 -33.32 -6.85
C GLU A 14 5.21 -32.55 -5.54
N THR A 15 4.82 -33.13 -4.40
CA THR A 15 4.84 -32.41 -3.12
C THR A 15 6.19 -32.45 -2.42
N VAL A 16 6.80 -33.64 -2.30
CA VAL A 16 8.01 -33.85 -1.50
C VAL A 16 9.20 -34.32 -2.33
N GLY A 17 8.96 -34.82 -3.54
CA GLY A 17 10.00 -35.32 -4.45
C GLY A 17 11.18 -34.35 -4.65
N PRO A 18 10.94 -33.08 -5.04
CA PRO A 18 12.02 -32.14 -5.32
C PRO A 18 12.87 -31.82 -4.09
N ILE A 19 12.24 -31.65 -2.93
CA ILE A 19 12.95 -31.29 -1.70
C ILE A 19 13.72 -32.48 -1.12
N LEU A 20 13.14 -33.68 -1.16
CA LEU A 20 13.81 -34.90 -0.76
C LEU A 20 15.02 -35.21 -1.65
N ALA A 21 14.90 -35.02 -2.96
CA ALA A 21 16.02 -35.20 -3.88
C ALA A 21 17.21 -34.28 -3.55
N LYS A 22 16.95 -33.01 -3.22
CA LYS A 22 17.98 -32.06 -2.78
C LYS A 22 18.60 -32.49 -1.45
N ALA A 23 17.77 -32.81 -0.46
CA ALA A 23 18.24 -33.23 0.86
C ALA A 23 19.11 -34.50 0.80
N ILE A 24 18.73 -35.47 -0.03
CA ILE A 24 19.49 -36.70 -0.26
C ILE A 24 20.81 -36.40 -0.98
N ALA A 25 20.79 -35.54 -2.00
CA ALA A 25 22.00 -35.13 -2.70
C ALA A 25 23.00 -34.45 -1.75
N GLU A 26 22.54 -33.53 -0.90
CA GLU A 26 23.38 -32.88 0.11
C GLU A 26 23.90 -33.86 1.16
N ALA A 27 23.03 -34.75 1.66
CA ALA A 27 23.45 -35.81 2.59
C ALA A 27 24.53 -36.70 1.98
N ALA A 28 24.42 -37.05 0.69
CA ALA A 28 25.42 -37.86 -0.01
C ALA A 28 26.77 -37.13 -0.14
N MET A 29 26.76 -35.80 -0.31
CA MET A 29 27.97 -34.99 -0.39
C MET A 29 28.62 -34.78 0.98
N LEU A 30 27.83 -34.43 2.00
CA LEU A 30 28.32 -34.09 3.33
C LEU A 30 28.61 -35.31 4.20
N LYS A 31 28.06 -36.47 3.85
CA LYS A 31 28.21 -37.76 4.55
C LYS A 31 28.05 -37.60 6.08
N PRO A 32 26.93 -37.05 6.55
CA PRO A 32 26.70 -36.86 7.98
C PRO A 32 26.65 -38.22 8.70
N GLU A 33 27.10 -38.25 9.95
CA GLU A 33 27.06 -39.48 10.78
C GLU A 33 25.64 -40.03 10.95
N ASN A 34 24.64 -39.14 10.96
CA ASN A 34 23.22 -39.51 10.99
C ASN A 34 22.48 -38.87 9.81
N PRO A 35 22.41 -39.55 8.65
CA PRO A 35 21.78 -39.01 7.44
C PRO A 35 20.27 -38.83 7.57
N ILE A 36 19.59 -39.66 8.37
CA ILE A 36 18.15 -39.52 8.61
C ILE A 36 17.88 -38.22 9.37
N ASN A 37 18.61 -37.98 10.46
CA ASN A 37 18.47 -36.75 11.24
C ASN A 37 18.86 -35.50 10.43
N PHE A 38 19.89 -35.60 9.60
CA PHE A 38 20.29 -34.53 8.69
C PHE A 38 19.16 -34.17 7.72
N VAL A 39 18.58 -35.15 7.02
CA VAL A 39 17.47 -34.93 6.09
C VAL A 39 16.25 -34.35 6.82
N GLY A 40 15.93 -34.85 8.02
CA GLY A 40 14.84 -34.31 8.84
C GLY A 40 15.02 -32.83 9.16
N LYS A 41 16.22 -32.42 9.62
CA LYS A 41 16.54 -31.01 9.86
C LYS A 41 16.48 -30.17 8.59
N TYR A 42 17.04 -30.68 7.49
CA TYR A 42 17.04 -29.99 6.21
C TYR A 42 15.61 -29.65 5.74
N LEU A 43 14.66 -30.59 5.91
CA LEU A 43 13.26 -30.37 5.54
C LEU A 43 12.59 -29.33 6.45
N LEU A 44 12.91 -29.30 7.74
CA LEU A 44 12.41 -28.28 8.67
C LEU A 44 12.94 -26.88 8.30
N ASP A 45 14.23 -26.78 7.98
CA ASP A 45 14.85 -25.53 7.58
C ASP A 45 14.24 -24.99 6.27
N ASP A 46 13.86 -25.86 5.32
CA ASP A 46 13.15 -25.46 4.09
C ASP A 46 11.76 -24.87 4.38
N ILE A 47 11.03 -25.46 5.34
CA ILE A 47 9.72 -24.94 5.76
C ILE A 47 9.86 -23.55 6.37
N ASP A 48 10.85 -23.34 7.24
CA ASP A 48 11.06 -22.05 7.89
C ASP A 48 11.54 -20.98 6.90
N LYS A 49 12.38 -21.35 5.93
CA LYS A 49 12.74 -20.46 4.80
C LYS A 49 11.52 -20.04 4.00
N LYS A 50 10.64 -20.99 3.63
CA LYS A 50 9.41 -20.68 2.89
C LYS A 50 8.48 -19.74 3.66
N LYS A 51 8.33 -19.95 4.97
CA LYS A 51 7.55 -19.04 5.83
C LYS A 51 8.16 -17.64 5.84
N ALA A 52 9.48 -17.54 6.00
CA ALA A 52 10.18 -16.26 5.99
C ALA A 52 10.05 -15.53 4.64
N GLU A 53 10.14 -16.26 3.52
CA GLU A 53 9.90 -15.71 2.18
C GLU A 53 8.47 -15.20 2.00
N GLU A 54 7.48 -15.94 2.52
CA GLU A 54 6.08 -15.53 2.49
C GLU A 54 5.80 -14.30 3.36
N GLU A 55 6.32 -14.26 4.59
CA GLU A 55 6.23 -13.09 5.47
C GLU A 55 6.89 -11.85 4.84
N PHE A 56 8.05 -12.03 4.21
CA PHE A 56 8.74 -10.97 3.50
C PHE A 56 7.91 -10.46 2.31
N ARG A 57 7.32 -11.35 1.51
CA ARG A 57 6.42 -10.99 0.41
C ARG A 57 5.23 -10.17 0.91
N LEU A 58 4.57 -10.63 1.97
CA LEU A 58 3.43 -9.93 2.58
C LEU A 58 3.82 -8.56 3.12
N THR A 59 5.03 -8.43 3.68
CA THR A 59 5.56 -7.15 4.16
C THR A 59 5.75 -6.15 3.01
N ILE A 60 6.31 -6.61 1.88
CA ILE A 60 6.47 -5.78 0.68
C ILE A 60 5.10 -5.34 0.14
N GLU A 61 4.13 -6.25 0.10
CA GLU A 61 2.78 -5.96 -0.39
C GLU A 61 2.10 -4.88 0.45
N ARG A 62 2.12 -5.03 1.78
CA ARG A 62 1.61 -4.01 2.71
C ARG A 62 2.31 -2.67 2.57
N ALA A 63 3.62 -2.67 2.37
CA ALA A 63 4.38 -1.43 2.17
C ALA A 63 3.96 -0.71 0.88
N LYS A 64 3.68 -1.45 -0.20
CA LYS A 64 3.14 -0.89 -1.44
C LYS A 64 1.75 -0.31 -1.26
N GLU A 65 0.85 -1.05 -0.60
CA GLU A 65 -0.51 -0.56 -0.28
C GLU A 65 -0.45 0.74 0.53
N HIS A 66 0.39 0.79 1.57
CA HIS A 66 0.57 1.98 2.37
C HIS A 66 1.13 3.16 1.56
N GLN A 67 2.07 2.90 0.64
CA GLN A 67 2.62 3.93 -0.22
C GLN A 67 1.57 4.51 -1.18
N VAL A 68 0.69 3.68 -1.73
CA VAL A 68 -0.42 4.13 -2.60
C VAL A 68 -1.40 4.96 -1.78
N ALA A 69 -1.86 4.45 -0.63
CA ALA A 69 -2.78 5.17 0.24
C ALA A 69 -2.22 6.53 0.70
N TRP A 70 -0.92 6.59 1.01
CA TRP A 70 -0.27 7.85 1.37
C TRP A 70 -0.25 8.86 0.23
N LYS A 71 0.04 8.43 -1.00
CA LYS A 71 0.00 9.30 -2.18
C LYS A 71 -1.41 9.84 -2.44
N GLU A 72 -2.42 8.98 -2.39
CA GLU A 72 -3.82 9.38 -2.57
C GLU A 72 -4.26 10.38 -1.49
N ALA A 73 -3.85 10.16 -0.24
CA ALA A 73 -4.15 11.09 0.86
C ALA A 73 -3.50 12.47 0.64
N MET A 74 -2.23 12.49 0.19
CA MET A 74 -1.51 13.73 -0.13
C MET A 74 -2.17 14.49 -1.29
N GLU A 75 -2.56 13.81 -2.36
CA GLU A 75 -3.25 14.42 -3.49
C GLU A 75 -4.64 14.96 -3.09
N ALA A 76 -5.38 14.21 -2.28
CA ALA A 76 -6.67 14.65 -1.76
C ALA A 76 -6.54 15.88 -0.86
N GLN A 77 -5.49 15.93 -0.02
CA GLN A 77 -5.20 17.09 0.81
C GLN A 77 -4.84 18.30 -0.04
N ALA A 78 -3.93 18.16 -1.00
CA ALA A 78 -3.54 19.26 -1.89
C ALA A 78 -4.74 19.82 -2.67
N LYS A 79 -5.66 18.95 -3.11
CA LYS A 79 -6.90 19.38 -3.77
C LYS A 79 -7.81 20.17 -2.83
N ARG A 80 -7.98 19.73 -1.58
CA ARG A 80 -8.79 20.44 -0.57
C ARG A 80 -8.20 21.81 -0.26
N GLU A 81 -6.89 21.90 -0.07
CA GLU A 81 -6.20 23.17 0.20
C GLU A 81 -6.38 24.15 -0.96
N LYS A 82 -6.27 23.68 -2.20
CA LYS A 82 -6.51 24.50 -3.39
C LYS A 82 -7.95 24.99 -3.48
N GLU A 83 -8.93 24.12 -3.26
CA GLU A 83 -10.36 24.50 -3.27
C GLU A 83 -10.69 25.50 -2.16
N GLU A 84 -10.08 25.35 -0.97
CA GLU A 84 -10.26 26.28 0.14
C GLU A 84 -9.64 27.64 -0.15
N GLU A 85 -8.45 27.68 -0.78
CA GLU A 85 -7.82 28.92 -1.21
C GLU A 85 -8.65 29.63 -2.29
N GLU A 86 -9.15 28.91 -3.30
CA GLU A 86 -10.03 29.47 -4.33
C GLU A 86 -11.30 30.07 -3.70
N ARG A 87 -11.92 29.37 -2.74
CA ARG A 87 -13.07 29.89 -1.99
C ARG A 87 -12.74 31.13 -1.18
N ARG A 88 -11.56 31.16 -0.55
CA ARG A 88 -11.09 32.32 0.23
C ARG A 88 -10.89 33.53 -0.68
N VAL A 89 -10.24 33.35 -1.82
CA VAL A 89 -10.04 34.42 -2.81
C VAL A 89 -11.37 34.93 -3.34
N ALA A 90 -12.29 34.04 -3.69
CA ALA A 90 -13.63 34.41 -4.15
C ALA A 90 -14.41 35.20 -3.08
N ARG A 91 -14.31 34.81 -1.81
CA ARG A 91 -14.96 35.53 -0.70
C ARG A 91 -14.40 36.94 -0.53
N VAL A 92 -13.07 37.10 -0.55
CA VAL A 92 -12.42 38.41 -0.44
C VAL A 92 -12.81 39.32 -1.61
N ALA A 93 -12.85 38.78 -2.84
CA ALA A 93 -13.27 39.53 -4.02
C ALA A 93 -14.74 39.99 -3.92
N LEU A 94 -15.63 39.12 -3.42
CA LEU A 94 -17.03 39.46 -3.21
C LEU A 94 -17.20 40.57 -2.15
N GLU A 95 -16.51 40.46 -1.02
CA GLU A 95 -16.53 41.47 0.05
C GLU A 95 -15.99 42.82 -0.45
N ALA A 96 -14.94 42.83 -1.27
CA ALA A 96 -14.39 44.04 -1.87
C ALA A 96 -15.40 44.71 -2.83
N ALA A 97 -16.03 43.94 -3.70
CA ALA A 97 -17.04 44.45 -4.64
C ALA A 97 -18.29 44.99 -3.93
N GLN A 98 -18.68 44.37 -2.80
CA GLN A 98 -19.79 44.89 -1.97
C GLN A 98 -19.42 46.23 -1.32
N ARG A 99 -18.21 46.36 -0.78
CA ARG A 99 -17.74 47.62 -0.20
C ARG A 99 -17.66 48.75 -1.22
N GLU A 100 -17.22 48.46 -2.45
CA GLU A 100 -17.18 49.43 -3.54
C GLU A 100 -18.59 49.92 -3.89
N LYS A 101 -19.56 49.00 -4.05
CA LYS A 101 -20.97 49.36 -4.29
C LYS A 101 -21.58 50.18 -3.16
N GLU A 102 -21.29 49.82 -1.90
CA GLU A 102 -21.76 50.59 -0.74
C GLU A 102 -21.14 52.00 -0.70
N ALA A 103 -19.87 52.13 -1.04
CA ALA A 103 -19.19 53.42 -1.11
C ALA A 103 -19.76 54.30 -2.25
N GLU A 104 -19.98 53.72 -3.43
CA GLU A 104 -20.62 54.41 -4.56
C GLU A 104 -22.04 54.87 -4.21
N ALA A 105 -22.85 53.99 -3.58
CA ALA A 105 -24.20 54.34 -3.16
C ALA A 105 -24.23 55.46 -2.12
N ARG A 106 -23.28 55.48 -1.18
CA ARG A 106 -23.14 56.57 -0.20
C ARG A 106 -22.73 57.88 -0.87
N ALA A 107 -21.76 57.86 -1.77
CA ALA A 107 -21.31 59.05 -2.50
C ALA A 107 -22.44 59.65 -3.36
N GLN A 108 -23.26 58.80 -4.01
CA GLN A 108 -24.42 59.26 -4.78
C GLN A 108 -25.51 59.85 -3.88
N ALA A 109 -25.75 59.26 -2.69
CA ALA A 109 -26.72 59.78 -1.74
C ALA A 109 -26.29 61.13 -1.15
N GLU A 110 -25.00 61.30 -0.84
CA GLU A 110 -24.44 62.57 -0.38
C GLU A 110 -24.53 63.66 -1.47
N ALA A 111 -24.17 63.33 -2.71
CA ALA A 111 -24.27 64.28 -3.83
C ALA A 111 -25.73 64.71 -4.12
N ALA A 112 -26.71 63.81 -3.98
CA ALA A 112 -28.12 64.13 -4.16
C ALA A 112 -28.67 65.04 -3.05
N GLN A 113 -28.10 65.00 -1.84
CA GLN A 113 -28.48 65.89 -0.75
C GLN A 113 -27.89 67.30 -0.92
N GLU A 114 -26.69 67.42 -1.50
CA GLU A 114 -26.08 68.73 -1.80
C GLU A 114 -26.75 69.49 -2.96
N GLU A 115 -27.49 68.82 -3.85
CA GLU A 115 -28.27 69.48 -4.92
C GLU A 115 -29.68 69.95 -4.47
N GLU A 116 -30.17 69.50 -3.31
CA GLU A 116 -31.50 69.85 -2.78
C GLU A 116 -31.50 71.02 -1.76
N ASP A 117 -30.32 71.45 -1.29
CA ASP A 117 -30.10 72.62 -0.41
C ASP A 117 -29.63 73.88 -1.18
#